data_AF-A0A970H7T8-F1
#
_entry.id   AF-A0A970H7T8-F1
#
_cell.length_a   1.000
_cell.length_b   1.000
_cell.length_c   1.000
_cell.angle_alpha   90.00
_cell.angle_beta   90.00
_cell.angle_gamma   90.00
#
_symmetry.space_group_name_H-M   'P 1'
#
loop_
_entity.id
_entity.type
_entity.pdbx_description
1 polymer ?
#
loop_
_entity_poly.entity_id
_entity_poly.type
_entity_poly.pdbx_seq_one_letter_code
_entity_poly.pdbx_strand_id
1 'polypeptide(L)'
;MRKGISLHWLMLPALVAYGLLVEPSSGDRALPCIWKLFFGVACPGCGLSRADALLVRGDLRAALELNWLIVPVWLLAVKSFADRVVNALSQRR
;
A
#
# COMPACT_ATOMS: atom_id res chain seq x y z
N MET A 1 9.05 -21.29 22.46
CA MET A 1 8.13 -20.14 22.25
C MET A 1 7.98 -19.89 20.76
N ARG A 2 6.81 -20.16 20.16
CA ARG A 2 6.57 -19.88 18.73
C ARG A 2 6.68 -18.37 18.52
N LYS A 3 7.80 -17.90 17.95
CA LYS A 3 7.85 -16.58 17.29
C LYS A 3 7.01 -16.72 16.02
N GLY A 4 5.69 -16.82 16.18
CA GLY A 4 4.76 -16.82 15.07
C GLY A 4 5.03 -15.56 14.25
N ILE A 5 5.10 -15.72 12.93
CA ILE A 5 5.28 -14.63 11.97
C ILE A 5 4.24 -13.55 12.32
N SER A 6 4.68 -12.48 13.01
CA SER A 6 3.80 -11.38 13.39
C SER A 6 3.32 -10.71 12.10
N LEU A 7 2.03 -10.40 12.02
CA LEU A 7 1.38 -9.79 10.84
C LEU A 7 2.20 -8.64 10.21
N HIS A 8 2.93 -7.87 11.02
CA HIS A 8 3.81 -6.80 10.57
C HIS A 8 4.96 -7.25 9.64
N TRP A 9 5.46 -8.47 9.76
CA TRP A 9 6.47 -9.02 8.84
C TRP A 9 5.95 -9.16 7.42
N LEU A 10 4.63 -9.33 7.28
CA LEU A 10 3.98 -9.53 6.00
C LEU A 10 3.47 -8.22 5.39
N MET A 11 3.35 -7.12 6.15
CA MET A 11 2.78 -5.87 5.65
C MET A 11 3.51 -5.31 4.43
N LEU A 12 4.83 -5.12 4.51
CA LEU A 12 5.61 -4.57 3.39
C LEU A 12 5.67 -5.55 2.20
N PRO A 13 5.98 -6.86 2.36
CA PRO A 13 5.95 -7.80 1.25
C PRO A 13 4.57 -7.96 0.60
N ALA A 14 3.50 -7.95 1.41
CA ALA A 14 2.13 -8.05 0.89
C ALA A 14 1.75 -6.82 0.08
N LEU A 15 2.14 -5.62 0.51
CA LEU A 15 1.91 -4.38 -0.23
C LEU A 15 2.65 -4.39 -1.57
N VAL A 16 3.94 -4.75 -1.58
CA VAL A 16 4.73 -4.93 -2.81
C VAL A 16 4.09 -5.96 -3.73
N ALA A 17 3.74 -7.14 -3.21
CA ALA A 17 3.15 -8.21 -4.00
C ALA A 17 1.80 -7.78 -4.59
N TYR A 18 0.94 -7.13 -3.79
CA TYR A 18 -0.33 -6.61 -4.27
C TYR A 18 -0.14 -5.58 -5.39
N GLY A 19 0.73 -4.59 -5.21
CA GLY A 19 1.02 -3.59 -6.23
C GLY A 19 1.59 -4.20 -7.52
N LEU A 20 2.38 -5.27 -7.44
CA LEU A 20 2.84 -6.01 -8.62
C LEU A 20 1.71 -6.78 -9.34
N LEU A 21 0.77 -7.35 -8.59
CA LEU A 21 -0.33 -8.14 -9.13
C LEU A 21 -1.47 -7.29 -9.72
N VAL A 22 -1.63 -6.06 -9.23
CA VAL A 22 -2.69 -5.16 -9.70
C VAL A 22 -2.27 -4.45 -10.98
N GLU A 23 -3.14 -4.48 -11.99
CA GLU A 23 -2.97 -3.76 -13.24
C GLU A 23 -3.48 -2.30 -13.10
N PRO A 24 -2.60 -1.27 -13.18
CA PRO A 24 -2.97 0.12 -12.92
C PRO A 24 -3.89 0.73 -13.98
N SER A 25 -3.95 0.16 -15.19
CA SER A 25 -4.75 0.65 -16.32
C SER A 25 -6.23 0.23 -16.28
N SER A 26 -6.60 -0.66 -15.36
CA SER A 26 -7.95 -1.25 -15.27
C SER A 26 -9.07 -0.30 -14.79
N GLY A 27 -8.74 0.93 -14.38
CA GLY A 27 -9.66 1.82 -13.68
C GLY A 27 -10.70 2.56 -14.52
N ASP A 28 -10.56 2.60 -15.85
CA ASP A 28 -11.48 3.37 -16.71
C ASP A 28 -12.82 2.67 -16.98
N ARG A 29 -12.94 1.40 -16.56
CA ARG A 29 -14.16 0.57 -16.70
C ARG A 29 -14.61 -0.09 -15.41
N ALA A 30 -14.00 0.25 -14.27
CA ALA A 30 -14.29 -0.37 -12.99
C ALA A 30 -15.47 0.31 -12.27
N LEU A 31 -16.19 -0.47 -11.48
CA LEU A 31 -17.40 -0.13 -10.73
C LEU A 31 -17.42 1.33 -10.20
N PRO A 32 -18.56 2.04 -10.33
CA PRO A 32 -18.67 3.40 -9.85
C PRO A 32 -18.38 3.45 -8.34
N CYS A 33 -17.55 4.40 -7.92
CA CYS A 33 -17.22 4.61 -6.52
C CYS A 33 -18.53 4.86 -5.74
N ILE A 34 -18.94 3.89 -4.93
CA ILE A 34 -20.17 3.95 -4.13
C ILE A 34 -20.16 5.21 -3.25
N TRP A 35 -19.01 5.57 -2.69
CA TRP A 35 -18.85 6.79 -1.90
C TRP A 35 -19.19 8.06 -2.70
N LYS A 36 -18.72 8.14 -3.94
CA LYS A 36 -19.04 9.26 -4.83
C LYS A 36 -20.52 9.29 -5.22
N LEU A 37 -21.15 8.12 -5.37
CA LEU A 37 -22.58 8.01 -5.64
C LEU A 37 -23.43 8.56 -4.48
N PHE A 38 -23.08 8.23 -3.23
CA PHE A 38 -23.87 8.64 -2.06
C PHE A 38 -23.53 10.05 -1.54
N PHE A 39 -22.26 10.44 -1.58
CA PHE A 39 -21.77 11.67 -0.93
C PHE A 39 -21.31 12.74 -1.93
N GLY A 40 -21.34 12.47 -3.24
CA GLY A 40 -20.91 13.42 -4.29
C GLY A 40 -19.40 13.68 -4.33
N VAL A 41 -18.63 13.18 -3.37
CA VAL A 41 -17.17 13.35 -3.25
C VAL A 41 -16.47 12.00 -3.41
N ALA A 42 -15.25 11.99 -3.95
CA ALA A 42 -14.46 10.75 -3.98
C ALA A 42 -14.04 10.35 -2.56
N CYS A 43 -14.10 9.06 -2.22
CA CYS A 43 -13.52 8.55 -0.98
C CYS A 43 -12.00 8.79 -0.99
N PRO A 44 -11.38 9.16 0.14
CA PRO A 44 -9.92 9.30 0.23
C PRO A 44 -9.17 8.04 -0.22
N GLY A 45 -9.76 6.84 -0.09
CA GLY A 45 -9.14 5.59 -0.54
C GLY A 45 -9.33 5.27 -2.04
N CYS A 46 -10.08 6.08 -2.79
CA CYS A 46 -10.35 5.80 -4.20
C CYS A 46 -9.05 5.84 -5.00
N GLY A 47 -8.75 4.77 -5.74
CA GLY A 47 -7.51 4.67 -6.53
C GLY A 47 -6.26 4.28 -5.73
N LEU A 48 -6.35 4.03 -4.41
CA LEU A 48 -5.18 3.69 -3.59
C LEU A 48 -4.45 2.43 -4.08
N SER A 49 -5.18 1.38 -4.46
CA SER A 49 -4.60 0.15 -5.04
C SER A 49 -3.86 0.38 -6.36
N ARG A 50 -4.33 1.32 -7.17
CA ARG A 50 -3.69 1.67 -8.44
C ARG A 50 -2.50 2.60 -8.21
N ALA A 51 -2.59 3.49 -7.22
CA ALA A 51 -1.47 4.32 -6.80
C ALA A 51 -0.34 3.45 -6.25
N ASP A 52 -0.68 2.41 -5.49
CA ASP A 52 0.26 1.37 -5.05
C ASP A 52 0.91 0.66 -6.24
N ALA A 53 0.10 0.20 -7.21
CA ALA A 53 0.59 -0.42 -8.43
C ALA A 53 1.56 0.48 -9.24
N LEU A 54 1.27 1.78 -9.36
CA LEU A 54 2.14 2.76 -10.01
C LEU A 54 3.43 3.00 -9.22
N LEU A 55 3.32 3.13 -7.90
CA LEU A 55 4.45 3.37 -7.01
C LEU A 55 5.44 2.19 -7.01
N VAL A 56 4.93 0.96 -6.95
CA VAL A 56 5.75 -0.26 -7.03
C VAL A 56 6.46 -0.38 -8.38
N ARG A 57 5.86 0.16 -9.45
CA ARG A 57 6.48 0.23 -10.79
C ARG A 57 7.45 1.42 -10.95
N GLY A 58 7.62 2.24 -9.92
CA GLY A 58 8.54 3.38 -9.90
C GLY A 58 7.95 4.70 -10.43
N ASP A 59 6.66 4.74 -10.78
CA ASP A 59 6.01 5.97 -11.24
C ASP A 59 5.43 6.75 -10.05
N LEU A 60 6.33 7.44 -9.33
CA LEU A 60 5.95 8.23 -8.17
C LEU A 60 5.00 9.38 -8.54
N ARG A 61 5.21 10.03 -9.69
CA ARG A 61 4.38 11.16 -10.11
C ARG A 61 2.93 10.71 -10.33
N ALA A 62 2.73 9.68 -11.15
CA ALA A 62 1.39 9.17 -11.43
C ALA A 62 0.73 8.58 -10.18
N ALA A 63 1.50 7.93 -9.29
CA ALA A 63 0.98 7.43 -8.02
C ALA A 63 0.43 8.57 -7.13
N LEU A 64 1.15 9.68 -7.02
CA LEU A 64 0.74 10.84 -6.22
C LEU A 64 -0.44 11.59 -6.82
N GLU A 65 -0.46 11.76 -8.15
CA GLU A 65 -1.57 12.37 -8.88
C GLU A 65 -2.85 11.52 -8.73
N LEU A 66 -2.71 10.19 -8.68
CA LEU A 66 -3.84 9.29 -8.51
C LEU A 66 -4.35 9.25 -7.07
N ASN A 67 -3.46 9.10 -6.09
CA ASN A 67 -3.81 9.15 -4.68
C ASN A 67 -2.61 9.46 -3.78
N TRP A 68 -2.53 10.69 -3.29
CA TRP A 68 -1.45 11.14 -2.41
C TRP A 68 -1.33 10.37 -1.08
N LEU A 69 -2.41 9.72 -0.61
CA LEU A 69 -2.38 8.90 0.62
C LEU A 69 -1.52 7.64 0.48
N ILE A 70 -1.05 7.31 -0.72
CA ILE A 70 -0.12 6.21 -0.91
C ILE A 70 1.20 6.41 -0.13
N VAL A 71 1.62 7.67 0.06
CA VAL A 71 2.85 8.00 0.78
C VAL A 71 2.79 7.60 2.25
N PRO A 72 1.85 8.10 3.09
CA PRO A 72 1.80 7.69 4.49
C PRO A 72 1.58 6.18 4.65
N VAL A 73 0.84 5.53 3.73
CA VAL A 73 0.66 4.06 3.75
C VAL A 73 2.01 3.33 3.60
N TRP A 74 2.79 3.70 2.58
CA TRP A 74 4.11 3.09 2.35
C TRP A 74 5.11 3.41 3.46
N LEU A 75 5.11 4.65 3.99
CA LEU A 75 5.97 5.03 5.10
C LEU A 75 5.70 4.18 6.35
N LEU A 76 4.42 3.93 6.67
CA LEU A 76 4.04 3.06 7.78
C LEU A 76 4.44 1.60 7.54
N ALA A 77 4.26 1.10 6.32
CA ALA A 77 4.67 -0.25 5.95
C ALA A 77 6.21 -0.43 6.07
N VAL A 78 6.99 0.52 5.54
CA VAL A 78 8.46 0.49 5.63
C VAL A 78 8.93 0.63 7.07
N LYS A 79 8.38 1.59 7.84
CA LYS A 79 8.73 1.77 9.25
C LYS A 79 8.44 0.51 10.06
N SER A 80 7.24 -0.05 9.93
CA SER A 80 6.85 -1.24 10.69
C SER A 80 7.75 -2.45 10.36
N PHE A 81 8.14 -2.61 9.09
CA PHE A 81 9.09 -3.62 8.68
C PHE A 81 10.50 -3.36 9.23
N ALA A 82 11.00 -2.13 9.11
CA ALA A 82 12.32 -1.73 9.60
C ALA A 82 12.45 -1.92 11.11
N ASP A 83 11.45 -1.48 11.89
CA ASP A 83 11.42 -1.67 13.35
C ASP A 83 11.51 -3.16 13.71
N ARG A 84 10.88 -4.05 12.91
CA ARG A 84 10.94 -5.51 13.14
C ARG A 84 12.30 -6.10 12.79
N VAL A 85 12.91 -5.65 11.69
CA VAL A 85 14.27 -6.07 11.30
C VAL A 85 15.27 -5.64 12.37
N VAL A 86 15.24 -4.38 12.81
CA VAL A 86 16.14 -3.86 13.84
C VAL A 86 15.96 -4.60 15.16
N ASN A 87 14.72 -4.84 15.59
CA ASN A 87 14.44 -5.61 16.80
C ASN A 87 14.93 -7.07 16.68
N ALA A 88 14.75 -7.70 15.52
CA ALA A 88 15.23 -9.07 15.29
C ALA A 88 16.76 -9.17 15.27
N LEU A 89 17.46 -8.16 14.75
CA LEU A 89 18.92 -8.08 14.76
C LEU A 89 19.46 -7.77 16.17
N SER A 90 18.80 -6.87 16.90
CA SER A 90 19.15 -6.52 18.28
C SER A 90 19.10 -7.72 19.23
N GLN A 91 18.10 -8.59 19.08
CA GLN A 91 17.96 -9.82 19.88
C GLN A 91 18.98 -10.93 19.56
N ARG A 92 19.80 -10.77 18.50
CA ARG A 92 20.89 -11.69 18.17
C ARG A 92 22.23 -11.27 18.78
N ARG A 93 22.34 -10.04 19.31
CA ARG A 93 23.51 -9.55 20.03
C ARG A 93 23.33 -9.79 21.53
#